data_AF-A0A7X8DTH1-F1
#
_entry.id   AF-A0A7X8DTH1-F1
#
_cell.length_a   1.000
_cell.length_b   1.000
_cell.length_c   1.000
_cell.angle_alpha   90.00
_cell.angle_beta   90.00
_cell.angle_gamma   90.00
#
_symmetry.space_group_name_H-M   'P 1'
#
loop_
_entity.id
_entity.type
_entity.pdbx_description
1 polymer ?
#
loop_
_entity_poly.entity_id
_entity_poly.type
_entity_poly.pdbx_seq_one_letter_code
_entity_poly.pdbx_strand_id
1 'polypeptide(L)'
;YRYIVRTYENIIRIQGAVRVILEKQKQKGIKKIYLYGNQDEVYNILRMSVSDIIGTLDMQYQLIEDIGLINKKEEYILLIWNEEKEEKLKQNDIPYINILSVI
;
A
#
# COMPACT_ATOMS: atom_id res chain seq x y z
N TYR A 1 -7.40 -17.47 22.02
CA TYR A 1 -6.74 -18.34 21.01
C TYR A 1 -7.23 -18.09 19.59
N ARG A 2 -8.53 -18.29 19.25
CA ARG A 2 -9.05 -18.04 17.88
C ARG A 2 -8.83 -16.63 17.34
N TYR A 3 -8.93 -15.60 18.20
CA TYR A 3 -8.70 -14.21 17.79
C TYR A 3 -7.24 -13.97 17.38
N ILE A 4 -6.29 -14.45 18.19
CA ILE A 4 -4.85 -14.36 17.90
C ILE A 4 -4.52 -15.03 16.56
N VAL A 5 -5.03 -16.24 16.33
CA VAL A 5 -4.80 -16.97 15.06
C VAL A 5 -5.32 -16.17 13.86
N ARG A 6 -6.53 -15.60 13.95
CA ARG A 6 -7.09 -14.77 12.87
C ARG A 6 -6.28 -13.50 12.62
N THR A 7 -5.76 -12.86 13.67
CA THR A 7 -4.90 -11.68 13.52
C THR A 7 -3.61 -12.04 12.76
N TYR A 8 -2.98 -13.17 13.10
CA TYR A 8 -1.79 -13.64 12.38
C TYR A 8 -2.09 -13.98 10.92
N GLU A 9 -3.22 -14.63 10.64
CA GLU A 9 -3.65 -14.90 9.26
C GLU A 9 -3.82 -13.61 8.46
N ASN A 10 -4.43 -12.57 9.04
CA ASN A 10 -4.60 -11.28 8.38
C ASN A 10 -3.26 -10.60 8.10
N ILE A 11 -2.30 -10.66 9.03
CA ILE A 11 -0.94 -10.13 8.84
C ILE A 11 -0.26 -10.81 7.64
N ILE A 12 -0.32 -12.14 7.59
CA ILE A 12 0.29 -12.93 6.50
C ILE A 12 -0.37 -12.59 5.16
N ARG A 13 -1.69 -12.41 5.12
CA ARG A 13 -2.41 -12.00 3.89
C ARG A 13 -1.99 -10.62 3.41
N ILE A 14 -1.91 -9.64 4.31
CA ILE A 14 -1.45 -8.28 3.97
C ILE A 14 -0.02 -8.33 3.43
N GLN A 15 0.89 -9.04 4.12
CA GLN A 15 2.27 -9.22 3.67
C GLN A 15 2.37 -9.85 2.28
N GLY A 16 1.59 -10.92 2.04
CA GLY A 16 1.53 -11.60 0.74
C GLY A 16 0.99 -10.69 -0.36
N ALA A 17 -0.11 -9.99 -0.11
CA ALA A 17 -0.71 -9.06 -1.07
C ALA A 17 0.26 -7.93 -1.43
N VAL A 18 0.90 -7.30 -0.43
CA VAL A 18 1.90 -6.25 -0.62
C VAL A 18 3.04 -6.74 -1.49
N ARG A 19 3.61 -7.92 -1.19
CA ARG A 19 4.70 -8.49 -2.00
C ARG A 19 4.31 -8.63 -3.47
N VAL A 20 3.17 -9.27 -3.74
CA VAL A 20 2.70 -9.48 -5.12
C VAL A 20 2.46 -8.16 -5.84
N ILE A 21 1.89 -7.17 -5.15
CA ILE A 21 1.67 -5.83 -5.72
C ILE A 21 2.99 -5.16 -6.08
N LEU A 22 3.96 -5.14 -5.15
CA LEU A 22 5.25 -4.47 -5.35
C LEU A 22 6.09 -5.16 -6.44
N GLU A 23 6.14 -6.48 -6.47
CA GLU A 23 6.83 -7.24 -7.51
C GLU A 23 6.24 -6.95 -8.90
N LYS A 24 4.91 -6.92 -9.02
CA LYS A 24 4.23 -6.55 -10.28
C LYS A 24 4.53 -5.11 -10.69
N GLN A 25 4.59 -4.17 -9.76
CA GLN A 25 4.92 -2.78 -10.08
C GLN A 25 6.37 -2.64 -10.51
N LYS A 26 7.29 -3.36 -9.86
CA LYS A 26 8.70 -3.38 -10.26
C LYS A 26 8.88 -3.90 -11.69
N GLN A 27 8.16 -4.96 -12.07
CA GLN A 27 8.17 -5.49 -13.43
C GLN A 27 7.67 -4.47 -14.48
N LYS A 28 6.82 -3.53 -14.06
CA LYS A 28 6.35 -2.41 -14.90
C LYS A 28 7.31 -1.22 -14.93
N GLY A 29 8.40 -1.24 -14.16
CA GLY A 29 9.35 -0.13 -14.07
C GLY A 29 9.01 0.92 -13.00
N ILE A 30 7.87 0.78 -12.31
CA ILE A 30 7.46 1.68 -11.24
C ILE A 30 8.39 1.48 -10.03
N LYS A 31 8.99 2.57 -9.55
CA LYS A 31 9.88 2.55 -8.37
C LYS A 31 9.35 3.36 -7.19
N LYS A 32 8.32 4.18 -7.39
CA LYS A 32 7.76 5.05 -6.34
C LYS A 32 6.43 4.52 -5.83
N ILE A 33 6.30 4.41 -4.52
CA ILE A 33 5.11 3.97 -3.81
C ILE A 33 4.65 5.09 -2.88
N TYR A 34 3.39 5.46 -2.95
CA TYR A 34 2.75 6.33 -1.98
C TYR A 34 1.84 5.50 -1.08
N LEU A 35 1.90 5.75 0.23
CA LEU A 35 0.98 5.18 1.21
C LEU A 35 0.02 6.29 1.63
N TYR A 36 -1.29 6.04 1.57
CA TYR A 36 -2.29 7.02 1.94
C TYR A 36 -3.45 6.37 2.70
N GLY A 37 -3.59 6.70 3.97
CA GLY A 37 -4.54 6.06 4.86
C GLY A 37 -4.40 6.59 6.28
N ASN A 38 -5.11 5.97 7.23
CA ASN A 38 -5.02 6.32 8.65
C ASN A 38 -3.83 5.57 9.26
N GLN A 39 -3.10 6.18 10.19
CA GLN A 39 -1.98 5.50 10.87
C GLN A 39 -2.48 4.56 11.98
N ASP A 40 -3.15 3.48 11.57
CA ASP A 40 -3.72 2.44 12.42
C ASP A 40 -2.85 1.17 12.46
N GLU A 41 -3.39 0.09 13.01
CA GLU A 41 -2.70 -1.21 13.08
C GLU A 41 -2.42 -1.79 11.68
N VAL A 42 -3.33 -1.57 10.72
CA VAL A 42 -3.16 -2.00 9.33
C VAL A 42 -2.01 -1.24 8.68
N TYR A 43 -1.92 0.07 8.92
CA TYR A 43 -0.76 0.87 8.50
C TYR A 43 0.55 0.32 9.04
N ASN A 44 0.62 -0.03 10.32
CA ASN A 44 1.86 -0.56 10.91
C ASN A 44 2.30 -1.86 10.23
N ILE A 45 1.37 -2.78 9.98
CA ILE A 45 1.64 -4.03 9.26
C ILE A 45 2.09 -3.73 7.82
N LEU A 46 1.38 -2.83 7.14
CA LEU A 46 1.71 -2.43 5.77
C LEU A 46 3.10 -1.81 5.69
N ARG A 47 3.41 -0.86 6.56
CA ARG A 47 4.70 -0.16 6.62
C ARG A 47 5.84 -1.14 6.84
N MET A 48 5.69 -2.09 7.76
CA MET A 48 6.68 -3.15 7.99
C MET A 48 6.87 -3.98 6.71
N SER A 49 5.76 -4.46 6.13
CA SER A 49 5.77 -5.28 4.91
C SER A 49 6.44 -4.58 3.73
N VAL A 50 6.12 -3.30 3.52
CA VAL A 50 6.72 -2.47 2.47
C VAL A 50 8.21 -2.28 2.76
N SER A 51 8.58 -1.91 3.98
CA SER A 51 9.99 -1.66 4.35
C SER A 51 10.89 -2.88 4.15
N ASP A 52 10.39 -4.08 4.47
CA ASP A 52 11.13 -5.34 4.31
C ASP A 52 11.40 -5.67 2.83
N ILE A 53 10.50 -5.25 1.94
CA ILE A 53 10.52 -5.63 0.52
C ILE A 53 11.20 -4.55 -0.34
N ILE A 54 11.00 -3.27 -0.06
CA ILE A 54 11.47 -2.17 -0.91
C ILE A 54 13.00 -2.13 -1.06
N GLY A 55 13.75 -2.50 -0.02
CA GLY A 55 15.21 -2.60 -0.10
C GLY A 55 15.68 -3.67 -1.09
N THR A 56 14.95 -4.79 -1.17
CA THR A 56 15.25 -5.87 -2.12
C THR A 56 14.85 -5.50 -3.55
N LEU A 57 13.79 -4.71 -3.72
CA LEU A 57 13.25 -4.37 -5.04
C LEU A 57 13.82 -3.07 -5.63
N ASP A 58 14.74 -2.36 -4.96
CA ASP A 58 15.21 -1.04 -5.38
C ASP A 58 14.02 -0.10 -5.69
N MET A 59 13.14 0.03 -4.69
CA MET A 59 11.95 0.88 -4.72
C MET A 59 12.00 1.86 -3.54
N GLN A 60 11.24 2.96 -3.66
CA GLN A 60 11.09 3.95 -2.62
C GLN A 60 9.62 4.07 -2.25
N TYR A 61 9.32 4.18 -0.95
CA TYR A 61 7.98 4.49 -0.48
C TYR A 61 7.94 5.79 0.31
N GLN A 62 6.77 6.42 0.33
CA GLN A 62 6.51 7.62 1.11
C GLN A 62 5.08 7.57 1.65
N LEU A 63 4.92 7.84 2.95
CA LEU A 63 3.62 8.14 3.53
C LEU A 63 3.23 9.57 3.16
N ILE A 64 2.01 9.76 2.68
CA ILE A 64 1.44 11.07 2.39
C ILE A 64 0.16 11.27 3.19
N GLU A 65 -0.04 12.50 3.66
CA GLU A 65 -1.28 12.91 4.35
C GLU A 65 -2.28 13.54 3.39
N ASP A 66 -1.82 14.03 2.24
CA ASP A 66 -2.64 14.61 1.19
C ASP A 66 -2.20 14.12 -0.20
N ILE A 67 -3.20 13.85 -1.04
CA ILE A 67 -3.02 13.35 -2.41
C ILE A 67 -2.35 14.37 -3.35
N GLY A 68 -2.38 15.65 -3.02
CA GLY A 68 -1.69 16.72 -3.74
C GLY A 68 -0.17 16.64 -3.64
N LEU A 69 0.36 15.86 -2.70
CA LEU A 69 1.80 15.60 -2.58
C LEU A 69 2.32 14.55 -3.58
N ILE A 70 1.42 13.90 -4.33
CA ILE A 70 1.79 12.92 -5.35
C ILE A 70 2.42 13.65 -6.54
N ASN A 71 3.69 13.34 -6.82
CA ASN A 71 4.34 13.80 -8.03
C ASN A 71 3.80 13.04 -9.26
N LYS A 72 2.79 13.61 -9.92
CA LYS A 72 2.15 13.01 -11.11
C LYS A 72 3.06 12.91 -12.35
N LYS A 73 4.27 13.49 -12.33
CA LYS A 73 5.24 13.39 -13.44
C LYS A 73 6.04 12.09 -13.43
N GLU A 74 6.03 11.37 -12.30
CA GLU A 74 6.71 10.09 -12.15
C GLU A 74 5.69 8.96 -12.19
N GLU A 75 6.10 7.78 -12.65
CA GLU A 75 5.25 6.60 -12.49
C GLU A 75 5.23 6.17 -11.02
N TYR A 76 4.03 6.03 -10.47
CA TYR A 76 3.84 5.68 -9.07
C TYR A 76 2.72 4.65 -8.90
N ILE A 77 2.72 4.04 -7.73
CA ILE A 77 1.56 3.33 -7.21
C ILE A 77 1.12 3.96 -5.90
N LEU A 78 -0.19 4.17 -5.74
CA LEU A 78 -0.80 4.58 -4.48
C LEU A 78 -1.42 3.36 -3.79
N LEU A 79 -1.00 3.08 -2.57
CA LEU A 79 -1.58 2.06 -1.71
C LEU A 79 -2.45 2.71 -0.64
N ILE A 80 -3.66 2.21 -0.50
CA ILE A 80 -4.61 2.62 0.55
C ILE A 80 -5.11 1.41 1.32
N TRP A 81 -5.66 1.65 2.50
CA TRP A 81 -6.22 0.63 3.38
C TRP A 81 -7.46 1.12 4.12
N ASN A 82 -8.13 2.14 3.59
CA ASN A 82 -9.38 2.65 4.12
C ASN A 82 -10.35 3.02 2.99
N GLU A 83 -11.59 2.55 3.10
CA GLU A 83 -12.62 2.74 2.08
C GLU A 83 -13.07 4.20 1.98
N GLU A 84 -13.07 4.93 3.10
CA GLU A 84 -13.46 6.35 3.18
C GLU A 84 -12.67 7.26 2.23
N LYS A 85 -11.43 6.89 1.89
CA LYS A 85 -10.58 7.68 1.01
C LYS A 85 -10.77 7.35 -0.48
N GLU A 86 -11.49 6.27 -0.81
CA GLU A 86 -11.70 5.85 -2.19
C GLU A 86 -12.49 6.88 -3.00
N GLU A 87 -13.54 7.47 -2.43
CA GLU A 87 -14.38 8.43 -3.14
C GLU A 87 -13.56 9.66 -3.57
N LYS A 88 -12.71 10.18 -2.68
CA LYS A 88 -11.80 11.30 -2.98
C LYS A 88 -10.82 10.92 -4.10
N LEU A 89 -10.33 9.69 -4.12
CA LEU A 89 -9.38 9.23 -5.15
C LEU A 89 -10.04 9.04 -6.51
N LYS A 90 -11.25 8.47 -6.54
CA LYS A 90 -12.08 8.33 -7.75
C LYS A 90 -12.40 9.69 -8.36
N GLN A 91 -12.77 10.67 -7.53
CA GLN A 91 -13.06 12.04 -7.99
C GLN A 91 -11.84 12.75 -8.60
N ASN A 92 -10.63 12.41 -8.17
CA ASN A 92 -9.38 13.02 -8.63
C ASN A 92 -8.67 12.20 -9.74
N ASP A 93 -9.30 11.12 -10.22
CA ASP A 93 -8.76 10.18 -11.20
C ASP A 93 -7.36 9.66 -10.83
N ILE A 94 -7.16 9.37 -9.55
CA ILE A 94 -5.88 8.88 -9.02
C ILE A 94 -5.92 7.35 -9.03
N PRO A 95 -5.03 6.66 -9.76
CA PRO A 95 -4.94 5.21 -9.70
C PRO A 95 -4.46 4.77 -8.32
N TYR A 96 -5.19 3.84 -7.70
CA TYR A 96 -4.89 3.32 -6.38
C TYR A 96 -5.11 1.80 -6.29
N ILE A 97 -4.50 1.17 -5.30
CA ILE A 97 -4.80 -0.19 -4.88
C ILE A 97 -5.21 -0.15 -3.42
N ASN A 98 -6.44 -0.58 -3.14
CA ASN A 98 -6.88 -0.83 -1.77
C ASN A 98 -6.44 -2.24 -1.36
N ILE A 99 -5.55 -2.32 -0.37
CA ILE A 99 -4.96 -3.59 0.08
C ILE A 99 -6.01 -4.47 0.76
N LEU A 100 -7.00 -3.86 1.42
CA LEU A 100 -8.08 -4.60 2.08
C LEU A 100 -9.05 -5.25 1.08
N SER A 101 -9.15 -4.72 -0.14
CA SER A 101 -9.97 -5.33 -1.20
C SER A 101 -9.29 -6.49 -1.91
N VAL A 102 -8.01 -6.75 -1.62
CA VAL A 102 -7.20 -7.79 -2.28
C VAL A 102 -7.04 -9.04 -1.40
N ILE A 103 -7.42 -8.97 -0.12
CA ILE A 103 -7.26 -10.03 0.90
C ILE A 103 -8.51 -10.86 1.17
#